data_AF-A0A7J6QC47-F1
#
_entry.id   AF-A0A7J6QC47-F1
#
_cell.length_a   1.000
_cell.length_b   1.000
_cell.length_c   1.000
_cell.angle_alpha   90.00
_cell.angle_beta   90.00
_cell.angle_gamma   90.00
#
_symmetry.space_group_name_H-M   'P 1'
#
loop_
_entity.id
_entity.type
_entity.pdbx_description
1 polymer ?
#
loop_
_entity_poly.entity_id
_entity_poly.type
_entity_poly.pdbx_seq_one_letter_code
_entity_poly.pdbx_strand_id
1 'polypeptide(L)'
;MVVFASRTWRNFTAKVVGVKSIPFDPLEKQRAAVLEHAAKAEALYKQLLRLSNLTDEIRSAQLEITRQSREVIAPPAKDEEASTLCSTADSGAGYTQAICLFADQLSRCEQSLQALRPQLQVAVAEAQKLVQRNADLQQKLKDRDRAYADLDHYNHKIEDLKTDASKRSKKDVKGEERLARNVAKHRMAEVHFIQLDEQVRVEMSQLLEGTEADFAKIIAQYSRYLGVSAFAGMQGITTFTDQVPSMVRQQVERDEDPFPFHNQNSGASIIEQSMLGLAS
;
A
#
# COMPACT_ATOMS: atom_id res chain seq x y z
N MET A 1 -53.09 15.31 -3.42
CA MET A 1 -51.72 15.64 -2.98
C MET A 1 -51.54 15.05 -1.57
N VAL A 2 -50.96 13.85 -1.47
CA VAL A 2 -50.96 13.08 -0.21
C VAL A 2 -49.73 13.47 0.62
N VAL A 3 -49.95 14.11 1.76
CA VAL A 3 -48.91 14.48 2.72
C VAL A 3 -48.55 13.25 3.56
N PHE A 4 -47.52 12.51 3.15
CA PHE A 4 -46.96 11.41 3.95
C PHE A 4 -46.04 11.95 5.06
N ALA A 5 -46.64 12.43 6.16
CA ALA A 5 -45.91 12.86 7.36
C ALA A 5 -45.59 11.70 8.33
N SER A 6 -45.19 10.53 7.82
CA SER A 6 -44.84 9.40 8.69
C SER A 6 -43.41 9.54 9.23
N ARG A 7 -43.20 9.08 10.47
CA ARG A 7 -41.88 9.03 11.14
C ARG A 7 -40.87 8.22 10.33
N THR A 8 -41.37 7.21 9.61
CA THR A 8 -40.63 6.35 8.68
C THR A 8 -40.09 7.15 7.49
N TRP A 9 -40.84 8.11 6.98
CA TRP A 9 -40.42 8.92 5.84
C TRP A 9 -39.38 9.98 6.20
N ARG A 10 -39.47 10.55 7.40
CA ARG A 10 -38.40 11.38 8.00
C ARG A 10 -37.10 10.61 8.22
N ASN A 11 -37.19 9.37 8.71
CA ASN A 11 -36.01 8.51 8.88
C ASN A 11 -35.40 8.09 7.53
N PHE A 12 -36.22 7.90 6.50
CA PHE A 12 -35.74 7.61 5.15
C PHE A 12 -35.10 8.84 4.50
N THR A 13 -35.71 10.03 4.58
CA THR A 13 -35.09 11.27 4.09
C THR A 13 -33.80 11.59 4.84
N ALA A 14 -33.73 11.41 6.16
CA ALA A 14 -32.49 11.57 6.92
C ALA A 14 -31.40 10.55 6.54
N LYS A 15 -31.79 9.34 6.11
CA LYS A 15 -30.86 8.31 5.60
C LYS A 15 -30.43 8.52 4.14
N VAL A 16 -31.31 9.08 3.30
CA VAL A 16 -31.14 9.09 1.83
C VAL A 16 -30.79 10.48 1.29
N VAL A 17 -31.26 11.57 1.93
CA VAL A 17 -31.10 12.96 1.46
C VAL A 17 -29.97 13.70 2.19
N GLY A 18 -29.35 13.06 3.18
CA GLY A 18 -28.35 13.72 4.01
C GLY A 18 -28.99 14.65 5.04
N VAL A 19 -28.28 14.83 6.15
CA VAL A 19 -28.68 15.75 7.20
C VAL A 19 -28.64 17.17 6.63
N LYS A 20 -29.66 18.00 6.89
CA LYS A 20 -29.66 19.39 6.44
C LYS A 20 -28.38 20.08 6.93
N SER A 21 -27.66 20.72 6.01
CA SER A 21 -26.46 21.50 6.33
C SER A 21 -26.80 22.67 7.25
N ILE A 22 -25.93 22.93 8.23
CA ILE A 22 -26.02 24.10 9.09
C ILE A 22 -25.96 25.37 8.21
N PRO A 23 -26.96 26.26 8.25
CA PRO A 23 -26.90 27.53 7.55
C PRO A 23 -25.69 28.34 8.05
N PHE A 24 -24.78 28.72 7.15
CA PHE A 24 -23.54 29.44 7.47
C PHE A 24 -22.64 28.69 8.47
N ASP A 25 -22.33 27.42 8.18
CA ASP A 25 -21.38 26.63 8.98
C ASP A 25 -19.99 27.29 9.05
N PRO A 26 -19.51 27.73 10.23
CA PRO A 26 -18.19 28.34 10.36
C PRO A 26 -17.04 27.36 10.04
N LEU A 27 -17.34 26.06 9.91
CA LEU A 27 -16.38 25.00 9.64
C LEU A 27 -16.36 24.54 8.18
N GLU A 28 -17.10 25.20 7.28
CA GLU A 28 -17.21 24.79 5.87
C GLU A 28 -15.85 24.67 5.17
N LYS A 29 -14.95 25.63 5.39
CA LYS A 29 -13.59 25.60 4.82
C LYS A 29 -12.77 24.43 5.36
N GLN A 30 -12.81 24.22 6.68
CA GLN A 30 -12.10 23.13 7.33
C GLN A 30 -12.67 21.77 6.88
N ARG A 31 -13.98 21.66 6.63
CA ARG A 31 -14.61 20.45 6.09
C ARG A 31 -14.06 20.09 4.72
N ALA A 32 -13.95 21.06 3.82
CA ALA A 32 -13.34 20.85 2.52
C ALA A 32 -11.89 20.35 2.64
N ALA A 33 -11.10 20.96 3.54
CA ALA A 33 -9.72 20.54 3.79
C ALA A 33 -9.63 19.12 4.37
N VAL A 34 -10.53 18.73 5.28
CA VAL A 34 -10.61 17.36 5.84
C VAL A 34 -10.97 16.35 4.75
N LEU A 35 -11.89 16.68 3.83
CA LEU A 35 -12.23 15.81 2.71
C LEU A 35 -11.05 15.63 1.75
N GLU A 36 -10.34 16.70 1.43
CA GLU A 36 -9.13 16.63 0.60
C GLU A 36 -8.04 15.80 1.27
N HIS A 37 -7.79 16.01 2.56
CA HIS A 37 -6.88 15.23 3.37
C HIS A 37 -7.24 13.74 3.36
N ALA A 38 -8.52 13.41 3.57
CA ALA A 38 -9.02 12.04 3.53
C ALA A 38 -8.81 11.38 2.17
N ALA A 39 -9.09 12.09 1.07
CA ALA A 39 -8.87 11.59 -0.28
C ALA A 39 -7.39 11.28 -0.56
N LYS A 40 -6.48 12.15 -0.11
CA LYS A 40 -5.02 11.94 -0.22
C LYS A 40 -4.57 10.72 0.60
N ALA A 41 -5.05 10.60 1.85
CA ALA A 41 -4.71 9.46 2.71
C ALA A 41 -5.21 8.13 2.12
N GLU A 42 -6.44 8.12 1.59
CA GLU A 42 -7.03 6.93 0.96
C GLU A 42 -6.29 6.54 -0.32
N ALA A 43 -5.92 7.52 -1.16
CA ALA A 43 -5.14 7.28 -2.36
C ALA A 43 -3.77 6.66 -2.02
N LEU A 44 -3.07 7.21 -1.03
CA LEU A 44 -1.78 6.68 -0.59
C LEU A 44 -1.91 5.26 -0.02
N TYR A 45 -2.89 5.02 0.84
CA TYR A 45 -3.18 3.69 1.39
C TYR A 45 -3.45 2.67 0.27
N LYS A 46 -4.28 3.01 -0.72
CA LYS A 46 -4.56 2.15 -1.87
C LYS A 46 -3.31 1.81 -2.67
N GLN A 47 -2.42 2.78 -2.90
CA GLN A 47 -1.16 2.53 -3.62
C GLN A 47 -0.20 1.63 -2.82
N LEU A 48 -0.07 1.85 -1.51
CA LEU A 48 0.76 1.01 -0.64
C LEU A 48 0.23 -0.42 -0.55
N LEU A 49 -1.10 -0.59 -0.44
CA LEU A 49 -1.73 -1.90 -0.43
C LEU A 49 -1.52 -2.64 -1.77
N ARG A 50 -1.70 -1.93 -2.89
CA ARG A 50 -1.41 -2.48 -4.22
C ARG A 50 0.04 -2.91 -4.35
N LEU A 51 0.99 -2.09 -3.88
CA LEU A 51 2.41 -2.42 -3.90
C LEU A 51 2.73 -3.66 -3.06
N SER A 52 2.10 -3.80 -1.88
CA SER A 52 2.25 -5.00 -1.06
C SER A 52 1.80 -6.26 -1.81
N ASN A 53 0.67 -6.20 -2.50
CA ASN A 53 0.16 -7.34 -3.28
C ASN A 53 1.08 -7.67 -4.45
N LEU A 54 1.54 -6.65 -5.20
CA LEU A 54 2.48 -6.85 -6.31
C LEU A 54 3.81 -7.45 -5.83
N THR A 55 4.28 -7.06 -4.65
CA THR A 55 5.49 -7.65 -4.05
C THR A 55 5.30 -9.16 -3.78
N ASP A 56 4.10 -9.56 -3.36
CA ASP A 56 3.76 -10.96 -3.11
C ASP A 56 3.70 -11.77 -4.41
N GLU A 57 3.12 -11.19 -5.46
CA GLU A 57 3.06 -11.78 -6.79
C GLU A 57 4.46 -11.96 -7.40
N ILE A 58 5.31 -10.92 -7.32
CA ILE A 58 6.70 -10.98 -7.81
C ILE A 58 7.46 -12.10 -7.09
N ARG A 59 7.35 -12.17 -5.76
CA ARG A 59 7.98 -13.24 -4.98
C ARG A 59 7.44 -14.62 -5.38
N SER A 60 6.13 -14.77 -5.54
CA SER A 60 5.57 -16.06 -5.97
C SER A 60 6.11 -16.49 -7.33
N ALA A 61 6.29 -15.55 -8.27
CA ALA A 61 6.85 -15.83 -9.58
C ALA A 61 8.35 -16.17 -9.51
N GLN A 62 9.12 -15.46 -8.67
CA GLN A 62 10.55 -15.70 -8.48
C GLN A 62 10.83 -17.07 -7.82
N LEU A 63 10.03 -17.48 -6.84
CA LEU A 63 10.08 -18.82 -6.24
C LEU A 63 9.83 -19.91 -7.29
N GLU A 64 8.85 -19.69 -8.17
CA GLU A 64 8.49 -20.61 -9.23
C GLU A 64 9.60 -20.70 -10.30
N ILE A 65 10.17 -19.58 -10.72
CA ILE A 65 11.34 -19.55 -11.62
C ILE A 65 12.52 -20.30 -11.00
N THR A 66 12.78 -20.11 -9.71
CA THR A 66 13.84 -20.80 -8.98
C THR A 66 13.61 -22.31 -8.96
N ARG A 67 12.37 -22.74 -8.68
CA ARG A 67 11.97 -24.15 -8.71
C ARG A 67 12.19 -24.76 -10.09
N GLN A 68 11.66 -24.13 -11.13
CA GLN A 68 11.81 -24.59 -12.52
C GLN A 68 13.29 -24.65 -12.95
N SER A 69 14.09 -23.65 -12.57
CA SER A 69 15.53 -23.63 -12.85
C SER A 69 16.25 -24.83 -12.24
N ARG A 70 15.86 -25.25 -11.03
CA ARG A 70 16.44 -26.41 -10.36
C ARG A 70 15.98 -27.74 -10.97
N GLU A 71 14.73 -27.82 -11.41
CA GLU A 71 14.19 -29.02 -12.09
C GLU A 71 14.84 -29.30 -13.44
N VAL A 72 15.33 -28.27 -14.14
CA VAL A 72 16.12 -28.44 -15.37
C VAL A 72 17.44 -29.20 -15.09
N ILE A 73 18.03 -28.98 -13.91
CA ILE A 73 19.32 -29.58 -13.54
C ILE A 73 19.13 -30.99 -12.98
N ALA A 74 18.12 -31.17 -12.12
CA ALA A 74 17.80 -32.44 -11.50
C ALA A 74 16.30 -32.71 -11.70
N PRO A 75 15.90 -33.26 -12.88
CA PRO A 75 14.51 -33.62 -13.10
C PRO A 75 14.07 -34.60 -12.02
N PRO A 76 12.82 -34.50 -11.51
CA PRO A 76 12.32 -35.46 -10.54
C PRO A 76 12.43 -36.85 -11.16
N ALA A 77 13.21 -37.72 -10.52
CA ALA A 77 13.39 -39.10 -10.94
C ALA A 77 12.00 -39.74 -11.06
N LYS A 78 11.53 -39.85 -12.31
CA LYS A 78 10.48 -40.81 -12.64
C LYS A 78 11.23 -42.12 -12.68
N ASP A 79 10.93 -42.96 -11.70
CA ASP A 79 11.45 -44.32 -11.50
C ASP A 79 12.72 -44.40 -10.64
N GLU A 80 12.51 -44.91 -9.42
CA GLU A 80 13.53 -45.47 -8.54
C GLU A 80 14.20 -46.67 -9.22
N GLU A 81 15.07 -46.48 -10.20
CA GLU A 81 16.07 -47.48 -10.64
C GLU A 81 16.99 -46.93 -11.74
N ALA A 82 17.77 -45.89 -11.41
CA ALA A 82 19.02 -45.57 -12.12
C ALA A 82 19.90 -44.70 -11.25
N SER A 83 20.30 -45.22 -10.09
CA SER A 83 21.45 -44.70 -9.36
C SER A 83 22.72 -45.11 -10.11
N THR A 84 23.01 -44.43 -11.22
CA THR A 84 24.31 -44.39 -11.87
C THR A 84 24.26 -43.37 -12.99
N LEU A 85 25.04 -42.29 -12.84
CA LEU A 85 25.66 -41.43 -13.88
C LEU A 85 25.65 -39.96 -13.45
N CYS A 86 26.35 -39.64 -12.37
CA CYS A 86 27.00 -38.34 -12.20
C CYS A 86 28.37 -38.37 -12.89
N SER A 87 28.39 -38.78 -14.16
CA SER A 87 29.62 -38.89 -14.96
C SER A 87 29.29 -38.81 -16.45
N THR A 88 28.77 -37.66 -16.88
CA THR A 88 28.99 -37.13 -18.23
C THR A 88 29.71 -35.80 -18.06
N ALA A 89 31.03 -35.92 -17.85
CA ALA A 89 31.94 -34.81 -17.93
C ALA A 89 32.01 -34.32 -19.39
N ASP A 90 31.72 -33.03 -19.56
CA ASP A 90 32.51 -32.06 -20.35
C ASP A 90 31.73 -31.12 -21.28
N SER A 91 30.44 -31.33 -21.55
CA SER A 91 29.64 -30.39 -22.39
C SER A 91 28.48 -29.68 -21.67
N GLY A 92 28.14 -30.08 -20.43
CA GLY A 92 26.97 -29.53 -19.69
C GLY A 92 27.30 -28.82 -18.37
N ALA A 93 28.57 -28.81 -17.97
CA ALA A 93 28.99 -28.27 -16.67
C ALA A 93 28.78 -26.74 -16.58
N GLY A 94 29.07 -26.01 -17.66
CA GLY A 94 28.93 -24.54 -17.69
C GLY A 94 27.49 -24.05 -17.57
N TYR A 95 26.56 -24.63 -18.33
CA TYR A 95 25.13 -24.27 -18.22
C TYR A 95 24.54 -24.67 -16.88
N THR A 96 24.83 -25.88 -16.40
CA THR A 96 24.37 -26.35 -15.08
C THR A 96 24.86 -25.42 -13.97
N GLN A 97 26.14 -25.02 -14.00
CA GLN A 97 26.70 -24.10 -13.02
C GLN A 97 26.07 -22.71 -13.12
N ALA A 98 25.80 -22.21 -14.33
CA ALA A 98 25.15 -20.91 -14.55
C ALA A 98 23.70 -20.91 -14.01
N ILE A 99 22.94 -21.98 -14.26
CA ILE A 99 21.56 -22.14 -13.77
C ILE A 99 21.54 -22.27 -12.24
N CYS A 100 22.46 -23.05 -11.63
CA CYS A 100 22.62 -23.11 -10.18
C CYS A 100 22.90 -21.72 -9.58
N LEU A 101 23.88 -21.01 -10.13
CA LEU A 101 24.28 -19.69 -9.65
C LEU A 101 23.13 -18.67 -9.76
N PHE A 102 22.39 -18.71 -10.87
CA PHE A 102 21.19 -17.90 -11.06
C PHE A 102 20.12 -18.21 -10.00
N ALA A 103 19.77 -19.49 -9.81
CA ALA A 103 18.73 -19.91 -8.88
C ALA A 103 19.09 -19.58 -7.41
N ASP A 104 20.36 -19.76 -7.04
CA ASP A 104 20.85 -19.43 -5.70
C ASP A 104 20.88 -17.92 -5.45
N GLN A 105 21.30 -17.14 -6.45
CA GLN A 105 21.25 -15.69 -6.32
C GLN A 105 19.81 -15.15 -6.25
N LEU A 106 18.91 -15.70 -7.05
CA LEU A 106 17.49 -15.35 -7.01
C LEU A 106 16.89 -15.66 -5.63
N SER A 107 17.16 -16.86 -5.09
CA SER A 107 16.76 -17.26 -3.73
C SER A 107 17.25 -16.29 -2.65
N ARG A 108 18.50 -15.81 -2.75
CA ARG A 108 19.08 -14.85 -1.77
C ARG A 108 18.41 -13.48 -1.87
N CYS A 109 18.14 -13.00 -3.09
CA CYS A 109 17.40 -11.77 -3.30
C CYS A 109 15.99 -11.87 -2.70
N GLU A 110 15.30 -13.00 -2.88
CA GLU A 110 13.99 -13.22 -2.28
C GLU A 110 14.01 -13.25 -0.75
N GLN A 111 14.96 -13.96 -0.15
CA GLN A 111 15.10 -14.00 1.32
C GLN A 111 15.32 -12.60 1.89
N SER A 112 16.12 -11.80 1.18
CA SER A 112 16.34 -10.40 1.53
C SER A 112 15.05 -9.59 1.40
N LEU A 113 14.30 -9.70 0.30
CA LEU A 113 12.99 -9.02 0.14
C LEU A 113 11.95 -9.47 1.18
N GLN A 114 11.93 -10.75 1.54
CA GLN A 114 11.07 -11.31 2.59
C GLN A 114 11.31 -10.65 3.94
N ALA A 115 12.58 -10.42 4.30
CA ALA A 115 12.96 -9.77 5.56
C ALA A 115 12.52 -8.30 5.63
N LEU A 116 12.18 -7.67 4.50
CA LEU A 116 11.81 -6.26 4.37
C LEU A 116 10.30 -6.02 4.25
N ARG A 117 9.55 -7.11 4.07
CA ARG A 117 8.09 -7.11 4.08
C ARG A 117 7.49 -6.41 5.32
N PRO A 118 8.04 -6.56 6.55
CA PRO A 118 7.49 -5.90 7.72
C PRO A 118 7.46 -4.36 7.59
N GLN A 119 8.48 -3.74 6.97
CA GLN A 119 8.55 -2.29 6.82
C GLN A 119 7.45 -1.76 5.89
N LEU A 120 7.17 -2.46 4.79
CA LEU A 120 6.05 -2.14 3.90
C LEU A 120 4.70 -2.33 4.61
N GLN A 121 4.55 -3.41 5.38
CA GLN A 121 3.35 -3.67 6.20
C GLN A 121 3.11 -2.57 7.25
N VAL A 122 4.16 -2.07 7.90
CA VAL A 122 4.06 -0.94 8.83
C VAL A 122 3.60 0.32 8.10
N ALA A 123 4.15 0.62 6.91
CA ALA A 123 3.70 1.77 6.11
C ALA A 123 2.20 1.65 5.74
N VAL A 124 1.76 0.46 5.31
CA VAL A 124 0.34 0.17 5.02
C VAL A 124 -0.52 0.37 6.26
N ALA A 125 -0.10 -0.13 7.42
CA ALA A 125 -0.85 -0.01 8.67
C ALA A 125 -0.98 1.44 9.15
N GLU A 126 0.09 2.24 9.06
CA GLU A 126 0.05 3.67 9.38
C GLU A 126 -0.89 4.44 8.43
N ALA A 127 -0.85 4.14 7.13
CA ALA A 127 -1.78 4.73 6.17
C ALA A 127 -3.23 4.33 6.46
N GLN A 128 -3.48 3.08 6.84
CA GLN A 128 -4.81 2.60 7.24
C GLN A 128 -5.33 3.31 8.49
N LYS A 129 -4.49 3.51 9.52
CA LYS A 129 -4.85 4.28 10.72
C LYS A 129 -5.28 5.69 10.36
N LEU A 130 -4.57 6.35 9.43
CA LEU A 130 -4.92 7.68 8.96
C LEU A 130 -6.26 7.70 8.22
N VAL A 131 -6.52 6.71 7.37
CA VAL A 131 -7.82 6.55 6.69
C VAL A 131 -8.95 6.34 7.71
N GLN A 132 -8.74 5.49 8.72
CA GLN A 132 -9.74 5.24 9.75
C GLN A 132 -10.04 6.50 10.58
N ARG A 133 -8.99 7.23 11.01
CA ARG A 133 -9.13 8.50 11.73
C ARG A 133 -9.95 9.53 10.93
N ASN A 134 -9.72 9.61 9.62
CA ASN A 134 -10.51 10.46 8.73
C ASN A 134 -11.99 10.02 8.68
N ALA A 135 -12.25 8.72 8.56
CA ALA A 135 -13.61 8.18 8.52
C ALA A 135 -14.37 8.44 9.84
N ASP A 136 -13.70 8.27 10.98
CA ASP A 136 -14.26 8.55 12.31
C ASP A 136 -14.61 10.03 12.46
N LEU A 137 -13.74 10.93 12.01
CA LEU A 137 -14.00 12.38 12.03
C LEU A 137 -15.16 12.77 11.11
N GLN A 138 -15.26 12.18 9.92
CA GLN A 138 -16.40 12.39 9.03
C GLN A 138 -17.71 11.89 9.65
N GLN A 139 -17.68 10.80 10.41
CA GLN A 139 -18.84 10.31 11.14
C GLN A 139 -19.25 11.29 12.24
N LYS A 140 -18.30 11.80 13.03
CA LYS A 140 -18.56 12.84 14.05
C LYS A 140 -19.12 14.13 13.46
N LEU A 141 -18.63 14.55 12.28
CA LEU A 141 -19.19 15.69 11.55
C LEU A 141 -20.66 15.48 11.18
N LYS A 142 -21.04 14.26 10.74
CA LYS A 142 -22.44 13.92 10.48
C LYS A 142 -23.27 13.92 11.75
N ASP A 143 -22.73 13.45 12.86
CA ASP A 143 -23.43 13.42 14.15
C ASP A 143 -23.63 14.83 14.71
N ARG A 144 -22.64 15.71 14.54
CA ARG A 144 -22.75 17.16 14.81
C ARG A 144 -23.87 17.81 13.99
N ASP A 145 -23.97 17.50 12.70
CA ASP A 145 -25.03 18.04 11.85
C ASP A 145 -26.42 17.54 12.29
N ARG A 146 -26.52 16.28 12.76
CA ARG A 146 -27.77 15.74 13.32
C ARG A 146 -28.16 16.47 14.59
N ALA A 147 -27.20 16.70 15.49
CA ALA A 147 -27.43 17.44 16.72
C ALA A 147 -27.88 18.88 16.44
N TYR A 148 -27.32 19.53 15.42
CA TYR A 148 -27.80 20.84 14.98
C TYR A 148 -29.24 20.79 14.46
N ALA A 149 -29.58 19.81 13.61
CA ALA A 149 -30.93 19.68 13.10
C ALA A 149 -31.97 19.44 14.22
N ASP A 150 -31.59 18.71 15.27
CA ASP A 150 -32.42 18.52 16.46
C ASP A 150 -32.60 19.83 17.25
N LEU A 151 -31.52 20.60 17.44
CA LEU A 151 -31.55 21.91 18.08
C LEU A 151 -32.46 22.89 17.29
N ASP A 152 -32.27 22.96 15.98
CA ASP A 152 -33.06 23.80 15.08
C ASP A 152 -34.55 23.44 15.08
N HIS A 153 -34.88 22.14 15.11
CA HIS A 153 -36.26 21.69 15.28
C HIS A 153 -36.87 22.20 16.61
N TYR A 154 -36.11 22.19 17.71
CA TYR A 154 -36.62 22.70 18.99
C TYR A 154 -36.71 24.23 19.02
N ASN A 155 -35.82 24.95 18.32
CA ASN A 155 -35.92 26.40 18.12
C ASN A 155 -37.27 26.79 17.51
N HIS A 156 -37.56 26.24 16.33
CA HIS A 156 -38.83 26.48 15.63
C HIS A 156 -40.03 26.09 16.50
N LYS A 157 -39.96 24.93 17.16
CA LYS A 157 -41.07 24.44 18.00
C LYS A 157 -41.34 25.32 19.21
N ILE A 158 -40.31 25.91 19.82
CA ILE A 158 -40.47 26.85 20.93
C ILE A 158 -41.07 28.16 20.42
N GLU A 159 -40.61 28.65 19.26
CA GLU A 159 -41.14 29.86 18.62
C GLU A 159 -42.62 29.72 18.25
N ASP A 160 -43.00 28.59 17.65
CA ASP A 160 -44.40 28.25 17.36
C ASP A 160 -45.25 28.25 18.64
N LEU A 161 -44.77 27.59 19.70
CA LEU A 161 -45.49 27.52 20.98
C LEU A 161 -45.61 28.89 21.67
N LYS A 162 -44.59 29.75 21.55
CA LYS A 162 -44.64 31.13 22.07
C LYS A 162 -45.65 31.96 21.28
N THR A 163 -45.67 31.82 19.96
CA THR A 163 -46.62 32.50 19.07
C THR A 163 -48.05 32.03 19.29
N ASP A 164 -48.26 30.73 19.51
CA ASP A 164 -49.57 30.18 19.84
C ASP A 164 -50.06 30.64 21.22
N ALA A 165 -49.15 30.77 22.19
CA ALA A 165 -49.48 31.27 23.52
C ALA A 165 -49.87 32.77 23.47
N SER A 166 -49.17 33.59 22.68
CA SER A 166 -49.46 35.02 22.56
C SER A 166 -50.79 35.32 21.85
N LYS A 167 -51.23 34.44 20.96
CA LYS A 167 -52.53 34.55 20.27
C LYS A 167 -53.74 34.19 21.14
N ARG A 168 -53.54 33.53 22.28
CA ARG A 168 -54.63 33.09 23.16
C ARG A 168 -54.92 34.14 24.23
N SER A 169 -56.19 34.53 24.37
CA SER A 169 -56.64 35.53 25.35
C SER A 169 -56.77 35.01 26.79
N LYS A 170 -56.76 33.69 26.99
CA LYS A 170 -56.85 33.03 28.31
C LYS A 170 -55.61 32.18 28.57
N LYS A 171 -55.17 32.17 29.83
CA LYS A 171 -54.04 31.38 30.31
C LYS A 171 -54.31 29.88 30.12
N ASP A 172 -53.57 29.24 29.20
CA ASP A 172 -53.64 27.80 28.94
C ASP A 172 -52.51 27.06 29.70
N VAL A 173 -52.83 26.55 30.89
CA VAL A 173 -51.89 25.82 31.75
C VAL A 173 -51.24 24.64 31.02
N LYS A 174 -51.99 23.91 30.17
CA LYS A 174 -51.44 22.79 29.39
C LYS A 174 -50.46 23.26 28.31
N GLY A 175 -50.73 24.43 27.72
CA GLY A 175 -49.84 25.11 26.79
C GLY A 175 -48.52 25.51 27.45
N GLU A 176 -48.59 26.09 28.65
CA GLU A 176 -47.41 26.47 29.45
C GLU A 176 -46.55 25.26 29.82
N GLU A 177 -47.15 24.17 30.30
CA GLU A 177 -46.42 22.91 30.58
C GLU A 177 -45.78 22.30 29.33
N ARG A 178 -46.44 22.39 28.18
CA ARG A 178 -45.88 21.93 26.90
C ARG A 178 -44.70 22.80 26.49
N LEU A 179 -44.79 24.12 26.64
CA LEU A 179 -43.69 25.04 26.37
C LEU A 179 -42.49 24.74 27.28
N ALA A 180 -42.70 24.64 28.60
CA ALA A 180 -41.66 24.32 29.57
C ALA A 180 -40.91 23.02 29.25
N ARG A 181 -41.65 21.96 28.87
CA ARG A 181 -41.03 20.69 28.44
C ARG A 181 -40.20 20.82 27.16
N ASN A 182 -40.62 21.64 26.19
CA ASN A 182 -39.82 21.83 24.97
C ASN A 182 -38.62 22.75 25.21
N VAL A 183 -38.71 23.73 26.12
CA VAL A 183 -37.56 24.52 26.59
C VAL A 183 -36.51 23.63 27.25
N ALA A 184 -36.92 22.68 28.11
CA ALA A 184 -35.99 21.72 28.70
C ALA A 184 -35.31 20.84 27.62
N LYS A 185 -36.07 20.36 26.62
CA LYS A 185 -35.52 19.57 25.50
C LYS A 185 -34.57 20.37 24.62
N HIS A 186 -34.91 21.63 24.32
CA HIS A 186 -34.02 22.55 23.62
C HIS A 186 -32.69 22.68 24.35
N ARG A 187 -32.72 22.94 25.66
CA ARG A 187 -31.50 23.07 26.47
C ARG A 187 -30.64 21.80 26.41
N MET A 188 -31.25 20.62 26.42
CA MET A 188 -30.50 19.36 26.25
C MET A 188 -29.89 19.23 24.85
N ALA A 189 -30.65 19.58 23.80
CA ALA A 189 -30.16 19.55 22.42
C ALA A 189 -29.02 20.57 22.20
N GLU A 190 -29.11 21.75 22.81
CA GLU A 190 -28.10 22.80 22.76
C GLU A 190 -26.80 22.35 23.41
N VAL A 191 -26.85 21.82 24.63
CA VAL A 191 -25.67 21.27 25.32
C VAL A 191 -25.02 20.16 24.50
N HIS A 192 -25.83 19.24 23.94
CA HIS A 192 -25.32 18.14 23.12
C HIS A 192 -24.67 18.64 21.82
N PHE A 193 -25.28 19.60 21.13
CA PHE A 193 -24.71 20.21 19.94
C PHE A 193 -23.38 20.92 20.24
N ILE A 194 -23.32 21.73 21.30
CA ILE A 194 -22.10 22.45 21.70
C ILE A 194 -20.97 21.46 22.02
N GLN A 195 -21.26 20.37 22.74
CA GLN A 195 -20.27 19.34 23.04
C GLN A 195 -19.68 18.69 21.78
N LEU A 196 -20.54 18.33 20.82
CA LEU A 196 -20.09 17.74 19.55
C LEU A 196 -19.36 18.76 18.66
N ASP A 197 -19.81 20.01 18.61
CA ASP A 197 -19.16 21.06 17.82
C ASP A 197 -17.75 21.32 18.32
N GLU A 198 -17.57 21.47 19.64
CA GLU A 198 -16.25 21.68 20.24
C GLU A 198 -15.33 20.48 20.01
N GLN A 199 -15.83 19.26 20.22
CA GLN A 199 -15.05 18.04 19.97
C GLN A 199 -14.58 17.97 18.51
N VAL A 200 -15.49 18.21 17.56
CA VAL A 200 -15.18 18.20 16.13
C VAL A 200 -14.16 19.27 15.78
N ARG A 201 -14.29 20.49 16.32
CA ARG A 201 -13.32 21.58 16.08
C ARG A 201 -11.91 21.18 16.50
N VAL A 202 -11.77 20.67 17.72
CA VAL A 202 -10.48 20.23 18.26
C VAL A 202 -9.88 19.13 17.38
N GLU A 203 -10.66 18.12 17.03
CA GLU A 203 -10.17 17.00 16.22
C GLU A 203 -9.84 17.40 14.77
N MET A 204 -10.61 18.32 14.16
CA MET A 204 -10.32 18.88 12.85
C MET A 204 -9.00 19.67 12.86
N SER A 205 -8.81 20.55 13.84
CA SER A 205 -7.56 21.32 13.96
C SER A 205 -6.36 20.39 14.15
N GLN A 206 -6.45 19.41 15.04
CA GLN A 206 -5.39 18.42 15.26
C GLN A 206 -5.05 17.60 13.99
N LEU A 207 -6.04 17.29 13.16
CA LEU A 207 -5.81 16.57 11.91
C LEU A 207 -5.14 17.45 10.87
N LEU A 208 -5.62 18.69 10.70
CA LEU A 208 -5.11 19.61 9.69
C LEU A 208 -3.71 20.13 10.04
N GLU A 209 -3.46 20.46 11.31
CA GLU A 209 -2.13 20.86 11.79
C GLU A 209 -1.15 19.66 11.78
N GLY A 210 -1.65 18.45 12.03
CA GLY A 210 -0.86 17.22 12.05
C GLY A 210 -0.61 16.58 10.68
N THR A 211 -1.11 17.18 9.59
CA THR A 211 -1.11 16.58 8.24
C THR A 211 0.31 16.17 7.81
N GLU A 212 1.27 17.09 7.85
CA GLU A 212 2.64 16.81 7.40
C GLU A 212 3.28 15.69 8.21
N ALA A 213 3.09 15.71 9.54
CA ALA A 213 3.65 14.70 10.43
C ALA A 213 3.06 13.30 10.17
N ASP A 214 1.76 13.20 9.90
CA ASP A 214 1.10 11.93 9.63
C ASP A 214 1.55 11.32 8.30
N PHE A 215 1.66 12.12 7.23
CA PHE A 215 2.23 11.64 5.96
C PHE A 215 3.72 11.33 6.07
N ALA A 216 4.49 12.13 6.80
CA ALA A 216 5.93 11.89 7.00
C ALA A 216 6.22 10.55 7.69
N LYS A 217 5.38 10.12 8.65
CA LYS A 217 5.51 8.78 9.28
C LYS A 217 5.38 7.66 8.24
N ILE A 218 4.38 7.76 7.36
CA ILE A 218 4.15 6.77 6.30
C ILE A 218 5.32 6.76 5.32
N ILE A 219 5.74 7.95 4.86
CA ILE A 219 6.87 8.12 3.94
C ILE A 219 8.16 7.58 4.55
N ALA A 220 8.43 7.83 5.84
CA ALA A 220 9.64 7.32 6.49
C ALA A 220 9.71 5.79 6.48
N GLN A 221 8.59 5.09 6.71
CA GLN A 221 8.55 3.63 6.65
C GLN A 221 8.70 3.11 5.23
N TYR A 222 8.04 3.77 4.27
CA TYR A 222 8.17 3.43 2.87
C TYR A 222 9.59 3.65 2.33
N SER A 223 10.23 4.76 2.69
CA SER A 223 11.61 5.07 2.33
C SER A 223 12.59 4.04 2.89
N ARG A 224 12.37 3.54 4.11
CA ARG A 224 13.17 2.42 4.66
C ARG A 224 13.00 1.16 3.81
N TYR A 225 11.77 0.81 3.45
CA TYR A 225 11.51 -0.32 2.55
C TYR A 225 12.23 -0.15 1.20
N LEU A 226 12.16 1.04 0.58
CA LEU A 226 12.84 1.32 -0.68
C LEU A 226 14.36 1.19 -0.57
N GLY A 227 14.96 1.82 0.45
CA GLY A 227 16.41 1.81 0.64
C GLY A 227 16.97 0.40 0.77
N VAL A 228 16.30 -0.47 1.52
CA VAL A 228 16.79 -1.83 1.71
C VAL A 228 16.43 -2.74 0.51
N SER A 229 15.30 -2.51 -0.17
CA SER A 229 14.96 -3.24 -1.40
C SER A 229 15.97 -2.96 -2.52
N ALA A 230 16.40 -1.70 -2.65
CA ALA A 230 17.45 -1.31 -3.58
C ALA A 230 18.79 -1.99 -3.23
N PHE A 231 19.15 -2.02 -1.94
CA PHE A 231 20.35 -2.72 -1.48
C PHE A 231 20.33 -4.22 -1.79
N ALA A 232 19.21 -4.90 -1.54
CA ALA A 232 19.04 -6.32 -1.89
C ALA A 232 19.18 -6.57 -3.40
N GLY A 233 18.65 -5.68 -4.24
CA GLY A 233 18.83 -5.75 -5.69
C GLY A 233 20.30 -5.59 -6.11
N MET A 234 21.04 -4.67 -5.48
CA MET A 234 22.46 -4.46 -5.77
C MET A 234 23.33 -5.69 -5.44
N GLN A 235 22.95 -6.51 -4.46
CA GLN A 235 23.73 -7.71 -4.14
C GLN A 235 23.74 -8.77 -5.24
N GLY A 236 22.74 -8.78 -6.13
CA GLY A 236 22.64 -9.74 -7.23
C GLY A 236 23.07 -9.19 -8.59
N ILE A 237 23.37 -7.90 -8.70
CA ILE A 237 23.49 -7.23 -10.00
C ILE A 237 24.60 -7.85 -10.86
N THR A 238 25.81 -7.98 -10.34
CA THR A 238 26.95 -8.57 -11.06
C THR A 238 26.70 -10.02 -11.45
N THR A 239 26.01 -10.79 -10.60
CA THR A 239 25.68 -12.18 -10.91
C THR A 239 24.72 -12.27 -12.10
N PHE A 240 23.67 -11.44 -12.09
CA PHE A 240 22.65 -11.46 -13.14
C PHE A 240 23.08 -10.81 -14.45
N THR A 241 23.89 -9.74 -14.40
CA THR A 241 24.30 -8.99 -15.60
C THR A 241 25.57 -9.53 -16.24
N ASP A 242 26.50 -10.08 -15.44
CA ASP A 242 27.85 -10.38 -15.90
C ASP A 242 28.18 -11.86 -15.77
N GLN A 243 28.10 -12.42 -14.55
CA GLN A 243 28.61 -13.78 -14.31
C GLN A 243 27.80 -14.85 -15.05
N VAL A 244 26.49 -14.89 -14.85
CA VAL A 244 25.62 -15.89 -15.49
C VAL A 244 25.67 -15.74 -17.03
N PRO A 245 25.50 -14.54 -17.62
CA PRO A 245 25.63 -14.38 -19.08
C PRO A 245 27.01 -14.75 -19.63
N SER A 246 28.09 -14.44 -18.90
CA SER A 246 29.45 -14.79 -19.34
C SER A 246 29.69 -16.30 -19.31
N MET A 247 29.21 -16.99 -18.28
CA MET A 247 29.30 -18.45 -18.20
C MET A 247 28.52 -19.13 -19.34
N VAL A 248 27.31 -18.63 -19.63
CA VAL A 248 26.51 -19.11 -20.76
C VAL A 248 27.24 -18.87 -22.08
N ARG A 249 27.77 -17.65 -22.31
CA ARG A 249 28.51 -17.34 -23.54
C ARG A 249 29.74 -18.22 -23.73
N GLN A 250 30.54 -18.40 -22.68
CA GLN A 250 31.72 -19.26 -22.72
C GLN A 250 31.38 -20.71 -23.03
N GLN A 251 30.24 -21.20 -22.53
CA GLN A 251 29.80 -22.56 -22.84
C GLN A 251 29.30 -22.67 -24.28
N VAL A 252 28.54 -21.68 -24.79
CA VAL A 252 28.10 -21.63 -26.20
C VAL A 252 29.30 -21.62 -27.14
N GLU A 253 30.31 -20.78 -26.88
CA GLU A 253 31.54 -20.72 -27.68
C GLU A 253 32.29 -22.06 -27.70
N ARG A 254 32.30 -22.81 -26.59
CA ARG A 254 32.88 -24.16 -26.52
C ARG A 254 32.09 -25.19 -27.30
N ASP A 255 30.76 -25.09 -27.28
CA ASP A 255 29.88 -26.03 -27.99
C ASP A 255 29.90 -25.78 -29.51
N GLU A 256 30.16 -24.55 -29.95
CA GLU A 256 30.26 -24.15 -31.36
C GLU A 256 31.64 -24.38 -32.01
N ASP A 257 32.70 -24.71 -31.24
CA ASP A 257 34.06 -24.94 -31.75
C ASP A 257 34.43 -26.44 -31.80
N PRO A 258 34.20 -27.15 -32.92
CA PRO A 258 34.32 -28.61 -33.02
C PRO A 258 35.76 -29.16 -33.02
N PHE A 259 36.82 -28.32 -33.02
CA PHE A 259 38.22 -28.79 -33.06
C PHE A 259 39.18 -27.91 -32.22
N PRO A 260 39.50 -28.29 -30.96
CA PRO A 260 40.38 -27.49 -30.09
C PRO A 260 41.88 -27.71 -30.34
N PHE A 261 42.29 -28.23 -31.50
CA PHE A 261 43.69 -28.41 -31.85
C PHE A 261 44.00 -27.68 -33.14
N HIS A 262 44.71 -26.55 -33.07
CA HIS A 262 45.75 -26.15 -34.03
C HIS A 262 46.61 -25.03 -33.42
N ASN A 263 47.57 -25.41 -32.58
CA ASN A 263 48.88 -24.74 -32.58
C ASN A 263 49.98 -25.63 -31.95
N GLN A 264 50.22 -26.80 -32.55
CA GLN A 264 51.56 -27.38 -32.52
C GLN A 264 52.26 -26.90 -33.79
N ASN A 265 52.79 -25.67 -33.77
CA ASN A 265 53.72 -25.28 -34.82
C ASN A 265 55.10 -25.83 -34.47
N SER A 266 55.33 -27.00 -35.03
CA SER A 266 56.60 -27.65 -35.32
C SER A 266 57.68 -26.65 -35.73
N GLY A 267 58.57 -26.32 -34.80
CA GLY A 267 59.84 -25.65 -35.06
C GLY A 267 61.02 -26.61 -35.05
N ALA A 268 60.87 -27.79 -35.66
CA ALA A 268 61.99 -28.69 -35.93
C ALA A 268 62.48 -28.45 -37.38
N SER A 269 63.42 -27.53 -37.54
CA SER A 269 64.28 -27.48 -38.73
C SER A 269 65.67 -27.95 -38.31
N ILE A 270 65.96 -29.21 -38.64
CA ILE A 270 67.27 -29.83 -38.52
C ILE A 270 67.86 -29.93 -39.93
N ILE A 271 68.95 -29.17 -40.12
CA ILE A 271 70.14 -29.43 -40.95
C ILE A 271 70.04 -29.20 -42.48
N GLU A 272 70.83 -28.22 -42.98
CA GLU A 272 72.07 -28.43 -43.78
C GLU A 272 72.79 -27.06 -43.94
N GLN A 273 73.88 -26.83 -43.21
CA GLN A 273 75.28 -26.86 -43.68
C GLN A 273 75.61 -25.99 -44.91
N SER A 274 76.36 -24.91 -44.68
CA SER A 274 77.59 -24.58 -45.45
C SER A 274 78.38 -23.42 -44.82
N MET A 275 79.54 -23.78 -44.25
CA MET A 275 80.88 -23.21 -44.50
C MET A 275 81.06 -21.67 -44.53
N LEU A 276 81.81 -21.17 -43.54
CA LEU A 276 82.84 -20.10 -43.55
C LEU A 276 82.97 -19.64 -42.08
N GLY A 277 84.10 -19.59 -41.39
CA GLY A 277 85.51 -19.62 -41.73
C GLY A 277 86.20 -18.88 -40.57
N LEU A 278 87.25 -19.47 -40.00
CA LEU A 278 88.09 -18.92 -38.93
C LEU A 278 88.75 -17.59 -39.34
N ALA A 279 88.70 -16.58 -38.45
CA ALA A 279 89.67 -15.51 -38.15
C ALA A 279 88.90 -14.41 -37.40
N SER A 280 89.25 -13.93 -36.20
CA SER A 280 90.55 -13.70 -35.58
C SER A 280 90.44 -13.78 -34.05
#